data_AF-A0A8T3U3N8-F1
#
_entry.id   AF-A0A8T3U3N8-F1
#
_cell.length_a   1.000
_cell.length_b   1.000
_cell.length_c   1.000
_cell.angle_alpha   90.00
_cell.angle_beta   90.00
_cell.angle_gamma   90.00
#
_symmetry.space_group_name_H-M   'P 1'
#
loop_
_entity.id
_entity.type
_entity.pdbx_description
1 polymer ?
#
loop_
_entity_poly.entity_id
_entity_poly.type
_entity_poly.pdbx_seq_one_letter_code
_entity_poly.pdbx_strand_id
1 'polypeptide(L)'
;MDFGIPTITVVGEGIADGRSEAHAWNYVYIDGKWYGLDATFDDPIIRGGGTLTSERKRKFFLVGSQEFNGNHIPNGVVTPGIAFAYPELSRTKYSPVVSR
;
A
#
# COMPACT_ATOMS: atom_id res chain seq x y z
N MET A 1 -12.77 15.27 7.02
CA MET A 1 -11.42 15.86 6.84
C MET A 1 -11.00 15.49 5.45
N ASP A 2 -11.13 16.41 4.51
CA ASP A 2 -10.66 16.21 3.15
C ASP A 2 -9.41 17.06 2.97
N PHE A 3 -8.26 16.41 2.88
CA PHE A 3 -6.97 17.08 2.68
C PHE A 3 -6.72 17.38 1.19
N GLY A 4 -7.70 17.14 0.31
CA GLY A 4 -7.61 17.40 -1.13
C GLY A 4 -6.76 16.39 -1.89
N ILE A 5 -6.36 15.29 -1.22
CA ILE A 5 -5.59 14.20 -1.81
C ILE A 5 -6.54 13.01 -1.94
N PRO A 6 -6.95 12.63 -3.17
CA PRO A 6 -7.86 11.52 -3.37
C PRO A 6 -7.25 10.20 -2.91
N THR A 7 -8.04 9.39 -2.22
CA THR A 7 -7.65 8.05 -1.77
C THR A 7 -8.73 7.01 -2.07
N ILE A 8 -8.31 5.75 -2.21
CA ILE A 8 -9.18 4.59 -2.33
C ILE A 8 -8.75 3.56 -1.29
N THR A 9 -9.69 3.01 -0.54
CA THR A 9 -9.45 1.82 0.28
C THR A 9 -9.50 0.58 -0.63
N VAL A 10 -8.43 -0.20 -0.57
CA VAL A 10 -8.27 -1.42 -1.36
C VAL A 10 -8.31 -2.60 -0.41
N VAL A 11 -9.06 -3.64 -0.77
CA VAL A 11 -9.12 -4.90 -0.04
C VAL A 11 -8.58 -6.03 -0.90
N GLY A 12 -7.94 -6.97 -0.26
CA GLY A 12 -7.32 -8.08 -0.94
C GLY A 12 -6.62 -9.05 -0.01
N GLU A 13 -5.59 -9.66 -0.54
CA GLU A 13 -4.72 -10.59 0.17
C GLU A 13 -3.36 -9.93 0.44
N GLY A 14 -2.98 -9.86 1.71
CA GLY A 14 -1.68 -9.40 2.17
C GLY A 14 -0.79 -10.58 2.51
N ILE A 15 0.48 -10.55 2.07
CA ILE A 15 1.48 -11.58 2.39
C ILE A 15 2.55 -10.99 3.31
N ALA A 16 2.60 -11.49 4.54
CA ALA A 16 3.60 -11.13 5.54
C ALA A 16 4.20 -12.39 6.17
N ASP A 17 5.52 -12.43 6.33
CA ASP A 17 6.25 -13.55 6.93
C ASP A 17 5.87 -14.94 6.37
N GLY A 18 5.61 -15.01 5.06
CA GLY A 18 5.22 -16.23 4.36
C GLY A 18 3.80 -16.71 4.60
N ARG A 19 2.97 -15.91 5.29
CA ARG A 19 1.54 -16.17 5.51
C ARG A 19 0.70 -15.19 4.71
N SER A 20 -0.43 -15.68 4.25
CA SER A 20 -1.45 -14.91 3.55
C SER A 20 -2.61 -14.63 4.49
N GLU A 21 -3.13 -13.41 4.47
CA GLU A 21 -4.31 -13.00 5.22
C GLU A 21 -5.17 -12.00 4.43
N ALA A 22 -6.46 -11.96 4.76
CA ALA A 22 -7.33 -10.89 4.28
C ALA A 22 -6.83 -9.56 4.82
N HIS A 23 -6.56 -8.62 3.92
CA HIS A 23 -5.89 -7.38 4.27
C HIS A 23 -6.47 -6.17 3.54
N ALA A 24 -6.21 -4.98 4.08
CA ALA A 24 -6.64 -3.73 3.50
C ALA A 24 -5.55 -2.65 3.58
N TRP A 25 -5.43 -1.87 2.51
CA TRP A 25 -4.47 -0.78 2.37
C TRP A 25 -5.09 0.38 1.59
N ASN A 26 -4.33 1.44 1.35
CA ASN A 26 -4.81 2.61 0.61
C ASN A 26 -4.07 2.80 -0.70
N TYR A 27 -4.78 3.21 -1.75
CA TYR A 27 -4.20 3.88 -2.90
C TYR A 27 -4.35 5.38 -2.73
N VAL A 28 -3.28 6.12 -3.02
CA VAL A 28 -3.22 7.58 -2.88
C VAL A 28 -2.90 8.19 -4.24
N TYR A 29 -3.69 9.18 -4.66
CA TYR A 29 -3.51 9.85 -5.95
C TYR A 29 -2.66 11.11 -5.81
N ILE A 30 -1.52 11.13 -6.49
CA ILE A 30 -0.56 12.26 -6.48
C ILE A 30 -0.08 12.47 -7.92
N ASP A 31 -0.10 13.72 -8.40
CA ASP A 31 0.45 14.14 -9.70
C ASP A 31 0.03 13.26 -10.88
N GLY A 32 -1.26 12.91 -10.96
CA GLY A 32 -1.79 12.15 -12.09
C GLY A 32 -1.68 10.62 -11.94
N LYS A 33 -1.17 10.11 -10.83
CA LYS A 33 -0.84 8.68 -10.65
C LYS A 33 -1.29 8.16 -9.29
N TRP A 34 -1.61 6.87 -9.24
CA TRP A 34 -1.93 6.15 -8.01
C TRP A 34 -0.69 5.47 -7.43
N TYR A 35 -0.58 5.49 -6.10
CA TYR A 35 0.50 4.85 -5.35
C TYR A 35 -0.06 4.04 -4.19
N GLY A 36 0.56 2.90 -3.91
CA GLY A 36 0.22 2.07 -2.75
C GLY A 36 0.73 2.70 -1.46
N LEU A 37 -0.08 2.61 -0.41
CA LEU A 37 0.24 2.99 0.95
C LEU A 37 -0.31 1.94 1.91
N ASP A 38 0.58 1.29 2.67
CA ASP A 38 0.18 0.39 3.75
C ASP A 38 0.86 0.79 5.07
N ALA A 39 0.09 1.43 5.95
CA ALA A 39 0.57 1.85 7.26
C ALA A 39 0.72 0.70 8.26
N THR A 40 0.07 -0.43 8.03
CA THR A 40 0.08 -1.58 8.94
C THR A 40 1.32 -2.44 8.74
N PHE A 41 1.67 -2.73 7.49
CA PHE A 41 2.90 -3.48 7.18
C PHE A 41 4.16 -2.62 7.32
N ASP A 42 4.00 -1.29 7.28
CA ASP A 42 5.06 -0.33 7.63
C ASP A 42 5.28 -0.16 9.15
N ASP A 43 4.35 -0.59 10.01
CA ASP A 43 4.51 -0.56 11.48
C ASP A 43 4.51 -1.98 12.09
N PRO A 44 5.57 -2.78 11.83
CA PRO A 44 5.59 -4.17 12.27
C PRO A 44 5.72 -4.29 13.79
N ILE A 45 4.92 -5.17 14.39
CA ILE A 45 5.08 -5.55 15.79
C ILE A 45 6.39 -6.32 15.96
N ILE A 46 7.38 -5.72 16.61
CA ILE A 46 8.64 -6.39 16.91
C ILE A 46 8.49 -7.27 18.14
N ARG A 47 8.66 -8.57 17.97
CA ARG A 47 8.76 -9.55 19.07
C ARG A 47 10.22 -9.96 19.26
N GLY A 48 10.70 -9.98 20.50
CA GLY A 48 12.02 -10.55 20.84
C GLY A 48 13.22 -9.61 20.67
N GLY A 49 13.04 -8.29 20.73
CA GLY A 49 14.17 -7.34 20.83
C GLY A 49 14.88 -6.98 19.51
N GLY A 50 14.24 -7.22 18.37
CA GLY A 50 14.76 -6.73 17.08
C GLY A 50 14.77 -5.19 16.99
N THR A 51 15.60 -4.65 16.08
CA THR A 51 15.66 -3.19 15.84
C THR A 51 14.80 -2.82 14.63
N LEU A 52 13.92 -1.83 14.79
CA LEU A 52 13.15 -1.26 13.68
C LEU A 52 14.02 -0.27 12.89
N THR A 53 14.36 -0.59 11.65
CA THR A 53 15.07 0.36 10.78
C THR A 53 14.09 1.37 10.17
N SER A 54 14.57 2.58 9.87
CA SER A 54 13.75 3.62 9.21
C SER A 54 13.23 3.17 7.83
N GLU A 55 13.98 2.32 7.13
CA GLU A 55 13.56 1.72 5.86
C GLU A 55 12.37 0.78 6.02
N ARG A 56 12.31 0.02 7.13
CA ARG A 56 11.17 -0.83 7.46
C ARG A 56 9.93 -0.04 7.88
N LYS A 57 10.11 1.18 8.41
CA LYS A 57 9.00 2.08 8.82
C LYS A 57 8.22 2.69 7.67
N ARG A 58 8.77 2.69 6.45
CA ARG A 58 8.23 3.40 5.28
C ARG A 58 8.43 2.61 3.99
N LYS A 59 8.47 1.28 4.12
CA LYS A 59 8.73 0.38 3.00
C LYS A 59 7.63 0.53 1.95
N PHE A 60 6.38 0.55 2.38
CA PHE A 60 5.17 0.63 1.57
C PHE A 60 4.56 2.02 1.53
N PHE A 61 5.33 3.07 1.85
CA PHE A 61 4.87 4.44 1.75
C PHE A 61 5.01 5.00 0.32
N LEU A 62 3.88 5.24 -0.35
CA LEU A 62 3.77 5.82 -1.71
C LEU A 62 4.56 5.05 -2.77
N VAL A 63 4.43 3.72 -2.76
CA VAL A 63 5.16 2.81 -3.64
C VAL A 63 4.39 2.47 -4.91
N GLY A 64 5.12 2.09 -5.94
CA GLY A 64 4.56 1.60 -7.20
C GLY A 64 4.33 0.09 -7.22
N SER A 65 3.71 -0.41 -8.29
CA SER A 65 3.37 -1.82 -8.48
C SER A 65 4.57 -2.77 -8.41
N GLN A 66 5.78 -2.35 -8.82
CA GLN A 66 6.98 -3.18 -8.74
C GLN A 66 7.34 -3.58 -7.30
N GLU A 67 7.05 -2.71 -6.33
CA GLU A 67 7.34 -2.96 -4.92
C GLU A 67 6.12 -3.53 -4.17
N PHE A 68 4.91 -3.26 -4.68
CA PHE A 68 3.66 -3.52 -3.95
C PHE A 68 2.96 -4.82 -4.35
N ASN A 69 2.98 -5.19 -5.64
CA ASN A 69 2.21 -6.33 -6.15
C ASN A 69 2.79 -7.71 -5.72
N GLY A 70 3.99 -7.75 -5.16
CA GLY A 70 4.59 -8.99 -4.67
C GLY A 70 3.96 -9.51 -3.37
N ASN A 71 3.28 -8.65 -2.62
CA ASN A 71 2.72 -8.99 -1.32
C ASN A 71 1.38 -8.30 -0.98
N HIS A 72 0.86 -7.44 -1.86
CA HIS A 72 -0.49 -6.88 -1.77
C HIS A 72 -1.24 -7.22 -3.05
N ILE A 73 -2.12 -8.22 -2.98
CA ILE A 73 -2.86 -8.75 -4.13
C ILE A 73 -4.30 -8.25 -4.04
N PRO A 74 -4.69 -7.20 -4.80
CA PRO A 74 -6.05 -6.69 -4.76
C PRO A 74 -7.02 -7.69 -5.38
N ASN A 75 -8.10 -8.01 -4.67
CA ASN A 75 -9.19 -8.84 -5.21
C ASN A 75 -10.53 -8.08 -5.28
N GLY A 76 -10.66 -6.98 -4.53
CA GLY A 76 -11.84 -6.12 -4.55
C GLY A 76 -13.09 -6.74 -3.92
N VAL A 77 -13.01 -7.96 -3.39
CA VAL A 77 -14.15 -8.70 -2.87
C VAL A 77 -14.46 -8.23 -1.45
N VAL A 78 -15.42 -7.31 -1.32
CA VAL A 78 -15.91 -6.83 -0.03
C VAL A 78 -17.06 -7.71 0.48
N THR A 79 -17.82 -8.31 -0.43
CA THR A 79 -18.93 -9.24 -0.14
C THR A 79 -19.00 -10.26 -1.27
N PRO A 80 -19.32 -11.54 -1.01
CA PRO A 80 -19.44 -12.55 -2.06
C PRO A 80 -20.34 -12.06 -3.21
N GLY A 81 -19.80 -12.06 -4.43
CA GLY A 81 -20.51 -11.60 -5.62
C GLY A 81 -20.41 -10.10 -5.94
N ILE A 82 -19.79 -9.29 -5.08
CA ILE A 82 -19.51 -7.86 -5.34
C ILE A 82 -18.00 -7.62 -5.24
N ALA A 83 -17.39 -7.29 -6.39
CA ALA A 83 -15.98 -6.94 -6.48
C ALA A 83 -15.80 -5.54 -7.08
N PHE A 84 -14.88 -4.77 -6.51
CA PHE A 84 -14.49 -3.46 -7.03
C PHE A 84 -13.23 -3.58 -7.90
N ALA A 85 -13.22 -2.86 -9.02
CA ALA A 85 -12.00 -2.65 -9.81
C ALA A 85 -11.21 -1.48 -9.21
N TYR A 86 -9.89 -1.62 -9.18
CA TYR A 86 -8.98 -0.60 -8.69
C TYR A 86 -8.15 -0.02 -9.84
N PRO A 87 -7.77 1.26 -9.76
CA PRO A 87 -6.91 1.86 -10.78
C PRO A 87 -5.51 1.24 -10.75
N GLU A 88 -4.81 1.33 -11.88
CA GLU A 88 -3.42 0.89 -11.95
C GLU A 88 -2.51 1.79 -11.11
N LEU A 89 -1.62 1.16 -10.34
CA LEU A 89 -0.54 1.86 -9.65
C LEU A 89 0.54 2.31 -10.63
N SER A 90 1.18 3.43 -10.32
CA SER A 90 2.46 3.81 -10.91
C SER A 90 3.44 2.63 -10.86
N ARG A 91 4.29 2.46 -11.88
CA ARG A 91 5.28 1.38 -11.88
C ARG A 91 6.34 1.52 -10.79
N THR A 92 6.67 2.76 -10.40
CA THR A 92 7.77 3.07 -9.47
C THR A 92 7.27 3.93 -8.31
N LYS A 93 8.02 3.91 -7.19
CA LYS A 93 7.78 4.75 -6.01
C LYS A 93 7.72 6.24 -6.37
N TYR A 94 6.87 6.99 -5.66
CA TYR A 94 6.73 8.43 -5.85
C TYR A 94 8.05 9.15 -5.52
N SER A 95 8.45 10.07 -6.39
CA SER A 95 9.58 10.97 -6.19
C SER A 95 9.09 12.41 -6.34
N PRO A 96 9.15 13.23 -5.27
CA PRO A 96 8.67 14.61 -5.35
C PRO A 96 9.42 15.39 -6.42
N VAL A 97 8.68 16.10 -7.28
CA VAL A 97 9.28 17.07 -8.18
C VAL A 97 9.69 18.28 -7.32
N VAL A 98 10.97 18.38 -7.01
CA VAL A 98 11.51 19.54 -6.32
C VAL A 98 11.89 20.59 -7.38
N SER A 99 11.02 21.58 -7.59
CA SER A 99 11.43 22.78 -8.33
C SER A 99 12.42 23.57 -7.46
N ARG A 100 13.65 23.72 -7.94
CA ARG A 100 14.59 24.72 -7.41
C ARG A 100 14.24 26.10 -7.95
#